data_AF-A0A2N5T560-F1
#
_entry.id   AF-A0A2N5T560-F1
#
_cell.length_a   1.000
_cell.length_b   1.000
_cell.length_c   1.000
_cell.angle_alpha   90.00
_cell.angle_beta   90.00
_cell.angle_gamma   90.00
#
_symmetry.space_group_name_H-M   'P 1'
#
loop_
_entity.id
_entity.type
_entity.pdbx_description
1 polymer ?
#
loop_
_entity_poly.entity_id
_entity_poly.type
_entity_poly.pdbx_seq_one_letter_code
_entity_poly.pdbx_strand_id
1 'polypeptide(L)'
;MNTKQHSNQPPPACSTRVPRPLYQLSTQFRNWRFSQSGLEQARTELNQVAVGRVRTKLEEERNVELPSTGEGPAEPSQVEYLTVQDELELVTFYLSKISQLSRAAIFHFPETVEATAMSYLKRFYLRNTCMDYHPKNIMLTCLFLATKTENTSISIDSFASRIPKTTNADVLALEFLVAQSLKFQFKVHHAHLAARGMYLDLQQQQQEEQQTTERLDLAWVHVQALLRAARLTDLEFLWTPSQIACAAWWTADRELTEPWLHNKAGRLGTTPTPTTTTTAAITSTTTPTAHRDPISNLGVGPLLEHIREISGQMLQAKERPIDKERVTTVDRRLRFCRNPEKDPSSALFKIKQAELDQASLDKHQLKFPHPTPASNQDPFA
;
A
#
# COMPACT_ATOMS: atom_id res chain seq x y z
N MET A 1 11.60 -9.65 65.77
CA MET A 1 11.35 -8.20 65.58
C MET A 1 11.78 -7.81 64.18
N ASN A 2 10.83 -7.67 63.25
CA ASN A 2 10.97 -6.85 62.04
C ASN A 2 9.58 -6.74 61.38
N THR A 3 8.83 -5.75 61.85
CA THR A 3 7.54 -5.32 61.30
C THR A 3 7.77 -4.61 59.97
N LYS A 4 7.43 -5.26 58.85
CA LYS A 4 7.27 -4.58 57.56
C LYS A 4 5.92 -3.87 57.58
N GLN A 5 5.94 -2.55 57.64
CA GLN A 5 4.78 -1.69 57.42
C GLN A 5 4.32 -1.83 55.96
N HIS A 6 3.09 -2.29 55.75
CA HIS A 6 2.43 -2.20 54.45
C HIS A 6 1.95 -0.75 54.26
N SER A 7 2.63 0.00 53.40
CA SER A 7 2.12 1.28 52.90
C SER A 7 0.96 1.02 51.94
N ASN A 8 -0.25 1.32 52.38
CA ASN A 8 -1.46 1.29 51.57
C ASN A 8 -1.44 2.50 50.61
N GLN A 9 -0.84 2.35 49.43
CA GLN A 9 -1.01 3.33 48.35
C GLN A 9 -2.25 2.95 47.53
N PRO A 10 -3.20 3.88 47.30
CA PRO A 10 -4.33 3.62 46.42
C PRO A 10 -3.83 3.39 44.98
N PRO A 11 -4.52 2.56 44.18
CA PRO A 11 -4.14 2.33 42.79
C PRO A 11 -4.14 3.67 42.03
N PRO A 12 -3.17 3.90 41.11
CA PRO A 12 -3.14 5.13 40.34
C PRO A 12 -4.46 5.30 39.58
N ALA A 13 -5.06 6.47 39.73
CA ALA A 13 -6.32 6.84 39.10
C ALA A 13 -6.30 6.47 37.62
N CYS A 14 -7.39 5.87 37.16
CA CYS A 14 -7.62 5.46 35.78
C CYS A 14 -7.24 6.61 34.83
N SER A 15 -6.10 6.46 34.13
CA SER A 15 -5.69 7.35 33.04
C SER A 15 -6.90 7.52 32.13
N THR A 16 -7.44 8.73 32.05
CA THR A 16 -8.51 9.09 31.11
C THR A 16 -8.06 8.68 29.72
N ARG A 17 -8.60 7.57 29.20
CA ARG A 17 -8.26 7.09 27.85
C ARG A 17 -8.79 8.13 26.87
N VAL A 18 -7.91 8.99 26.36
CA VAL A 18 -8.22 9.85 25.22
C VAL A 18 -8.69 8.93 24.08
N PRO A 19 -9.90 9.14 23.52
CA PRO A 19 -10.40 8.32 22.42
C PRO A 19 -9.42 8.39 21.24
N ARG A 20 -8.84 7.24 20.88
CA ARG A 20 -7.95 7.16 19.71
C ARG A 20 -8.81 7.05 18.45
N PRO A 21 -8.49 7.79 17.37
CA PRO A 21 -9.16 7.61 16.08
C PRO A 21 -9.08 6.14 15.63
N LEU A 22 -10.19 5.57 15.15
CA LEU A 22 -10.28 4.17 14.73
C LEU A 22 -9.22 3.81 13.68
N TYR A 23 -8.84 4.76 12.82
CA TYR A 23 -7.77 4.55 11.83
C TYR A 23 -6.42 4.18 12.47
N GLN A 24 -6.10 4.69 13.67
CA GLN A 24 -4.85 4.35 14.36
C GLN A 24 -4.78 2.90 14.82
N LEU A 25 -5.94 2.23 14.93
CA LEU A 25 -6.01 0.80 15.25
C LEU A 25 -5.83 -0.08 14.02
N SER A 26 -5.94 0.48 12.81
CA SER A 26 -5.81 -0.26 11.56
C SER A 26 -4.40 -0.80 11.33
N THR A 27 -4.31 -1.93 10.63
CA THR A 27 -3.02 -2.50 10.20
C THR A 27 -2.28 -1.56 9.25
N GLN A 28 -3.01 -0.79 8.44
CA GLN A 28 -2.44 0.23 7.56
C GLN A 28 -1.67 1.29 8.34
N PHE A 29 -2.27 1.87 9.38
CA PHE A 29 -1.59 2.86 10.20
C PHE A 29 -0.37 2.29 10.92
N ARG A 30 -0.48 1.05 11.44
CA ARG A 30 0.54 0.45 12.30
C ARG A 30 1.75 -0.07 11.51
N ASN A 31 1.55 -0.53 10.28
CA ASN A 31 2.58 -1.25 9.53
C ASN A 31 2.92 -0.66 8.16
N TRP A 32 2.07 0.22 7.62
CA TRP A 32 2.20 0.77 6.26
C TRP A 32 2.20 2.30 6.27
N ARG A 33 2.69 2.89 7.37
CA ARG A 33 2.91 4.32 7.50
C ARG A 33 4.38 4.57 7.80
N PHE A 34 4.98 5.51 7.08
CA PHE A 34 6.40 5.83 7.13
C PHE A 34 6.60 7.33 7.23
N SER A 35 7.76 7.75 7.73
CA SER A 35 8.29 9.08 7.44
C SER A 35 8.87 9.10 6.03
N GLN A 36 9.02 10.29 5.44
CA GLN A 36 9.67 10.44 4.12
C GLN A 36 11.06 9.80 4.10
N SER A 37 11.90 10.14 5.08
CA SER A 37 13.25 9.58 5.21
C SER A 37 13.26 8.07 5.44
N GLY A 38 12.33 7.55 6.24
CA GLY A 38 12.23 6.12 6.53
C GLY A 38 11.81 5.31 5.31
N LEU A 39 10.95 5.87 4.46
CA LEU A 39 10.54 5.23 3.21
C LEU A 39 11.69 5.15 2.20
N GLU A 40 12.43 6.25 2.03
CA GLU A 40 13.61 6.33 1.16
C GLU A 40 14.72 5.40 1.64
N GLN A 41 14.98 5.37 2.95
CA GLN A 41 15.94 4.45 3.55
C GLN A 41 15.56 2.99 3.31
N ALA A 42 14.31 2.61 3.57
CA ALA A 42 13.84 1.24 3.40
C ALA A 42 14.00 0.74 1.93
N ARG A 43 13.73 1.63 0.96
CA ARG A 43 13.94 1.32 -0.47
C ARG A 43 15.40 1.18 -0.84
N THR A 44 16.24 2.08 -0.31
CA THR A 44 17.69 2.07 -0.57
C THR A 44 18.33 0.80 -0.01
N GLU A 45 18.02 0.44 1.24
CA GLU A 45 18.49 -0.79 1.86
C GLU A 45 18.03 -2.03 1.10
N LEU A 46 16.74 -2.08 0.73
CA LEU A 46 16.18 -3.18 -0.06
C LEU A 46 16.90 -3.35 -1.40
N ASN A 47 17.11 -2.25 -2.13
CA ASN A 47 17.77 -2.27 -3.43
C ASN A 47 19.24 -2.71 -3.29
N GLN A 48 19.98 -2.21 -2.31
CA GLN A 48 21.38 -2.62 -2.07
C GLN A 48 21.50 -4.12 -1.77
N VAL A 49 20.65 -4.64 -0.88
CA VAL A 49 20.62 -6.07 -0.55
C VAL A 49 20.21 -6.91 -1.76
N ALA A 50 19.23 -6.44 -2.53
CA ALA A 50 18.78 -7.12 -3.75
C ALA A 50 19.88 -7.17 -4.81
N VAL A 51 20.57 -6.06 -5.09
CA VAL A 51 21.69 -6.01 -6.04
C VAL A 51 22.81 -6.97 -5.62
N GLY A 52 23.18 -7.00 -4.34
CA GLY A 52 24.19 -7.94 -3.84
C GLY A 52 23.80 -9.40 -4.04
N ARG A 53 22.55 -9.76 -3.75
CA ARG A 53 22.02 -11.10 -3.97
C ARG A 53 21.99 -11.47 -5.46
N VAL A 54 21.45 -10.60 -6.31
CA VAL A 54 21.33 -10.85 -7.76
C VAL A 54 22.71 -11.00 -8.39
N ARG A 55 23.68 -10.15 -8.02
CA ARG A 55 25.07 -10.27 -8.48
C ARG A 55 25.65 -11.65 -8.17
N THR A 56 25.51 -12.10 -6.93
CA THR A 56 25.99 -13.42 -6.49
C THR A 56 25.34 -14.54 -7.31
N LYS A 57 24.03 -14.46 -7.57
CA LYS A 57 23.30 -15.47 -8.35
C LYS A 57 23.66 -15.48 -9.84
N LEU A 58 23.96 -14.31 -10.42
CA LEU A 58 24.46 -14.24 -11.80
C LEU A 58 25.87 -14.84 -11.93
N GLU A 59 26.73 -14.65 -10.94
CA GLU A 59 28.04 -15.30 -10.90
C GLU A 59 27.93 -16.82 -10.78
N GLU A 60 27.01 -17.33 -9.95
CA GLU A 60 26.70 -18.75 -9.83
C GLU A 60 26.20 -19.34 -11.17
N GLU A 61 25.23 -18.69 -11.84
CA GLU A 61 24.69 -19.13 -13.14
C GLU A 61 25.81 -19.30 -14.17
N ARG A 62 26.70 -18.30 -14.28
CA ARG A 62 27.85 -18.36 -15.20
C ARG A 62 28.76 -19.55 -14.91
N ASN A 63 28.98 -19.87 -13.63
CA ASN A 63 29.82 -20.99 -13.25
C ASN A 63 29.17 -22.34 -13.59
N VAL A 64 27.84 -22.41 -13.61
CA VAL A 64 27.07 -23.60 -14.04
C VAL A 64 27.10 -23.76 -15.55
N GLU A 65 27.02 -22.67 -16.33
CA GLU A 65 26.91 -22.74 -17.80
C GLU A 65 28.20 -23.15 -18.54
N LEU A 66 29.40 -22.98 -17.96
CA LEU A 66 30.72 -23.27 -18.58
C LEU A 66 30.97 -22.56 -19.95
N PRO A 67 32.22 -22.22 -20.32
CA PRO A 67 32.51 -21.32 -21.44
C PRO A 67 32.46 -22.06 -22.78
N SER A 68 31.28 -22.35 -23.33
CA SER A 68 31.16 -23.17 -24.55
C SER A 68 30.09 -22.77 -25.57
N THR A 69 29.60 -21.53 -25.56
CA THR A 69 28.91 -20.95 -26.74
C THR A 69 29.09 -19.43 -26.76
N GLY A 70 29.68 -18.93 -27.84
CA GLY A 70 30.26 -17.59 -27.98
C GLY A 70 29.28 -16.41 -28.15
N GLU A 71 28.30 -16.27 -27.26
CA GLU A 71 27.65 -15.00 -26.91
C GLU A 71 27.31 -15.05 -25.42
N GLY A 72 28.32 -14.84 -24.58
CA GLY A 72 28.15 -14.90 -23.12
C GLY A 72 27.36 -13.69 -22.59
N PRO A 73 26.53 -13.86 -21.54
CA PRO A 73 25.96 -12.74 -20.81
C PRO A 73 27.09 -11.82 -20.30
N ALA A 74 26.85 -10.51 -20.32
CA ALA A 74 27.83 -9.50 -19.93
C ALA A 74 28.44 -9.83 -18.55
N GLU A 75 29.73 -9.54 -18.37
CA GLU A 75 30.43 -9.65 -17.08
C GLU A 75 29.57 -9.03 -15.95
N PRO A 76 29.44 -9.63 -14.76
CA PRO A 76 28.67 -9.06 -13.65
C PRO A 76 29.10 -7.63 -13.26
N SER A 77 30.35 -7.29 -13.57
CA SER A 77 30.97 -5.97 -13.43
C SER A 77 30.49 -4.95 -14.48
N GLN A 78 29.96 -5.42 -15.61
CA GLN A 78 29.42 -4.61 -16.72
C GLN A 78 27.88 -4.49 -16.69
N VAL A 79 27.19 -5.27 -15.85
CA VAL A 79 25.73 -5.21 -15.71
C VAL A 79 25.31 -4.00 -14.89
N GLU A 80 24.58 -3.08 -15.53
CA GLU A 80 23.96 -1.92 -14.86
C GLU A 80 22.64 -2.34 -14.18
N TYR A 81 22.73 -2.66 -12.89
CA TYR A 81 21.58 -3.01 -12.04
C TYR A 81 20.58 -1.86 -11.93
N LEU A 82 19.33 -2.18 -11.59
CA LEU A 82 18.29 -1.18 -11.39
C LEU A 82 18.57 -0.32 -10.14
N THR A 83 18.45 1.00 -10.30
CA THR A 83 18.44 1.94 -9.17
C THR A 83 17.05 1.99 -8.53
N VAL A 84 16.95 2.56 -7.32
CA VAL A 84 15.66 2.80 -6.66
C VAL A 84 14.71 3.61 -7.57
N GLN A 85 15.23 4.60 -8.28
CA GLN A 85 14.43 5.43 -9.18
C GLN A 85 13.95 4.63 -10.41
N ASP A 86 14.80 3.77 -10.97
CA ASP A 86 14.41 2.87 -12.08
C ASP A 86 13.27 1.95 -11.64
N GLU A 87 13.38 1.34 -10.45
CA GLU A 87 12.32 0.48 -9.91
C GLU A 87 11.01 1.25 -9.68
N LEU A 88 11.07 2.47 -9.14
CA LEU A 88 9.89 3.31 -8.91
C LEU A 88 9.20 3.73 -10.21
N GLU A 89 9.95 4.09 -11.24
CA GLU A 89 9.39 4.46 -12.55
C GLU A 89 8.69 3.27 -13.20
N LEU A 90 9.32 2.08 -13.13
CA LEU A 90 8.72 0.85 -13.63
C LEU A 90 7.44 0.49 -12.86
N VAL A 91 7.47 0.53 -11.52
CA VAL A 91 6.28 0.26 -10.69
C VAL A 91 5.17 1.27 -10.98
N THR A 92 5.50 2.56 -11.11
CA THR A 92 4.53 3.63 -11.43
C THR A 92 3.88 3.41 -12.79
N PHE A 93 4.64 2.95 -13.79
CA PHE A 93 4.09 2.54 -15.07
C PHE A 93 3.06 1.41 -14.91
N TYR A 94 3.37 0.36 -14.16
CA TYR A 94 2.42 -0.74 -13.94
C TYR A 94 1.23 -0.35 -13.05
N LEU A 95 1.37 0.62 -12.12
CA LEU A 95 0.22 1.22 -11.43
C LEU A 95 -0.76 1.86 -12.41
N SER A 96 -0.26 2.57 -13.43
CA SER A 96 -1.12 3.14 -14.49
C SER A 96 -1.80 2.05 -15.34
N LYS A 97 -1.17 0.88 -15.48
CA LYS A 97 -1.75 -0.27 -16.18
C LYS A 97 -2.87 -0.93 -15.39
N ILE A 98 -2.78 -1.02 -14.05
CA ILE A 98 -3.92 -1.43 -13.19
C ILE A 98 -5.13 -0.54 -13.47
N SER A 99 -4.88 0.77 -13.52
CA SER A 99 -5.89 1.78 -13.77
C SER A 99 -6.56 1.62 -15.13
N GLN A 100 -5.78 1.35 -16.18
CA GLN A 100 -6.27 1.09 -17.53
C GLN A 100 -7.08 -0.22 -17.60
N LEU A 101 -6.58 -1.30 -17.00
CA LEU A 101 -7.25 -2.61 -17.00
C LEU A 101 -8.56 -2.57 -16.20
N SER A 102 -8.57 -1.92 -15.04
CA SER A 102 -9.74 -1.85 -14.17
C SER A 102 -10.90 -1.12 -14.85
N ARG A 103 -10.60 -0.05 -15.59
CA ARG A 103 -11.62 0.76 -16.31
C ARG A 103 -11.96 0.25 -17.70
N ALA A 104 -11.15 -0.64 -18.26
CA ALA A 104 -11.45 -1.23 -19.56
C ALA A 104 -12.81 -1.93 -19.49
N ALA A 105 -13.60 -1.81 -20.56
CA ALA A 105 -14.93 -2.42 -20.66
C ALA A 105 -14.91 -3.95 -20.44
N ILE A 106 -13.74 -4.57 -20.64
CA ILE A 106 -13.51 -6.00 -20.43
C ILE A 106 -13.70 -6.40 -18.96
N PHE A 107 -13.38 -5.53 -18.00
CA PHE A 107 -13.49 -5.82 -16.57
C PHE A 107 -14.52 -4.95 -15.85
N HIS A 108 -14.50 -3.64 -16.10
CA HIS A 108 -15.35 -2.66 -15.44
C HIS A 108 -15.32 -2.79 -13.90
N PHE A 109 -14.12 -2.87 -13.32
CA PHE A 109 -13.96 -2.99 -11.88
C PHE A 109 -14.28 -1.66 -11.16
N PRO A 110 -14.88 -1.72 -9.95
CA PRO A 110 -15.06 -0.54 -9.10
C PRO A 110 -13.74 0.14 -8.74
N GLU A 111 -13.82 1.43 -8.43
CA GLU A 111 -12.67 2.24 -7.98
C GLU A 111 -12.01 1.70 -6.69
N THR A 112 -12.76 0.98 -5.86
CA THR A 112 -12.23 0.30 -4.66
C THR A 112 -11.25 -0.81 -5.03
N VAL A 113 -11.61 -1.68 -5.99
CA VAL A 113 -10.75 -2.76 -6.49
C VAL A 113 -9.49 -2.17 -7.13
N GLU A 114 -9.62 -1.14 -7.98
CA GLU A 114 -8.49 -0.42 -8.58
C GLU A 114 -7.53 0.09 -7.49
N ALA A 115 -8.06 0.80 -6.49
CA ALA A 115 -7.26 1.39 -5.41
C ALA A 115 -6.59 0.33 -4.51
N THR A 116 -7.27 -0.76 -4.20
CA THR A 116 -6.73 -1.88 -3.41
C THR A 116 -5.60 -2.58 -4.17
N ALA A 117 -5.78 -2.87 -5.45
CA ALA A 117 -4.75 -3.48 -6.29
C ALA A 117 -3.49 -2.61 -6.39
N MET A 118 -3.66 -1.29 -6.57
CA MET A 118 -2.54 -0.34 -6.57
C MET A 118 -1.80 -0.31 -5.22
N SER A 119 -2.54 -0.33 -4.11
CA SER A 119 -1.95 -0.39 -2.77
C SER A 119 -1.16 -1.69 -2.55
N TYR A 120 -1.69 -2.82 -3.01
CA TYR A 120 -0.99 -4.11 -2.93
C TYR A 120 0.30 -4.11 -3.74
N LEU A 121 0.27 -3.57 -4.97
CA LEU A 121 1.47 -3.48 -5.80
C LEU A 121 2.56 -2.62 -5.13
N LYS A 122 2.19 -1.45 -4.60
CA LYS A 122 3.14 -0.58 -3.89
C LYS A 122 3.71 -1.25 -2.65
N ARG A 123 2.86 -1.84 -1.80
CA ARG A 123 3.27 -2.57 -0.59
C ARG A 123 4.18 -3.76 -0.90
N PHE A 124 3.92 -4.47 -2.00
CA PHE A 124 4.76 -5.58 -2.45
C PHE A 124 6.19 -5.11 -2.78
N TYR A 125 6.33 -4.01 -3.52
CA TYR A 125 7.62 -3.44 -3.94
C TYR A 125 8.33 -2.61 -2.86
N LEU A 126 7.73 -2.43 -1.68
CA LEU A 126 8.48 -1.97 -0.49
C LEU A 126 9.29 -3.09 0.19
N ARG A 127 9.08 -4.35 -0.21
CA ARG A 127 9.72 -5.52 0.42
C ARG A 127 10.38 -6.46 -0.59
N ASN A 128 10.12 -6.25 -1.87
CA ASN A 128 10.61 -7.06 -2.98
C ASN A 128 11.13 -6.14 -4.08
N THR A 129 12.04 -6.64 -4.90
CA THR A 129 12.61 -5.90 -6.04
C THR A 129 12.00 -6.34 -7.37
N CYS A 130 11.97 -5.43 -8.34
CA CYS A 130 11.64 -5.73 -9.73
C CYS A 130 12.57 -6.79 -10.36
N MET A 131 13.83 -6.87 -9.90
CA MET A 131 14.83 -7.83 -10.38
C MET A 131 14.47 -9.29 -10.06
N ASP A 132 13.73 -9.52 -8.97
CA ASP A 132 13.23 -10.84 -8.59
C ASP A 132 11.89 -11.15 -9.24
N TYR A 133 10.97 -10.19 -9.20
CA TYR A 133 9.59 -10.36 -9.61
C TYR A 133 9.18 -9.24 -10.54
N HIS A 134 8.90 -9.62 -11.78
CA HIS A 134 8.53 -8.67 -12.81
C HIS A 134 7.15 -8.04 -12.52
N PRO A 135 7.01 -6.69 -12.54
CA PRO A 135 5.78 -6.03 -12.12
C PRO A 135 4.54 -6.37 -12.94
N LYS A 136 4.68 -6.77 -14.21
CA LYS A 136 3.55 -7.28 -15.01
C LYS A 136 2.79 -8.41 -14.30
N ASN A 137 3.49 -9.43 -13.80
CA ASN A 137 2.84 -10.62 -13.23
C ASN A 137 2.31 -10.33 -11.81
N ILE A 138 3.07 -9.57 -11.03
CA ILE A 138 2.65 -9.11 -9.71
C ILE A 138 1.43 -8.21 -9.80
N MET A 139 1.38 -7.29 -10.77
CA MET A 139 0.24 -6.41 -11.02
C MET A 139 -1.05 -7.21 -11.26
N LEU A 140 -0.99 -8.23 -12.11
CA LEU A 140 -2.14 -9.10 -12.41
C LEU A 140 -2.60 -9.86 -11.18
N THR A 141 -1.64 -10.36 -10.40
CA THR A 141 -1.91 -11.07 -9.14
C THR A 141 -2.52 -10.15 -8.08
N CYS A 142 -1.99 -8.94 -7.91
CA CYS A 142 -2.53 -7.92 -7.03
C CYS A 142 -3.96 -7.52 -7.44
N LEU A 143 -4.22 -7.37 -8.73
CA LEU A 143 -5.56 -7.07 -9.24
C LEU A 143 -6.54 -8.20 -8.94
N PHE A 144 -6.18 -9.44 -9.26
CA PHE A 144 -7.01 -10.60 -8.95
C PHE A 144 -7.25 -10.75 -7.45
N LEU A 145 -6.22 -10.62 -6.61
CA LEU A 145 -6.35 -10.68 -5.16
C LEU A 145 -7.25 -9.56 -4.61
N ALA A 146 -7.16 -8.35 -5.17
CA ALA A 146 -8.03 -7.24 -4.80
C ALA A 146 -9.52 -7.54 -5.07
N THR A 147 -9.84 -8.24 -6.17
CA THR A 147 -11.22 -8.67 -6.44
C THR A 147 -11.78 -9.59 -5.35
N LYS A 148 -10.93 -10.47 -4.79
CA LYS A 148 -11.31 -11.35 -3.68
C LYS A 148 -11.52 -10.57 -2.39
N THR A 149 -10.65 -9.60 -2.09
CA THR A 149 -10.69 -8.87 -0.81
C THR A 149 -11.73 -7.76 -0.76
N GLU A 150 -12.14 -7.22 -1.93
CA GLU A 150 -13.17 -6.18 -2.05
C GLU A 150 -14.54 -6.75 -2.48
N ASN A 151 -14.78 -8.05 -2.26
CA ASN A 151 -16.06 -8.72 -2.55
C ASN A 151 -16.57 -8.55 -4.00
N THR A 152 -15.68 -8.41 -4.97
CA THR A 152 -15.99 -8.31 -6.41
C THR A 152 -15.39 -9.50 -7.16
N SER A 153 -15.55 -10.71 -6.60
CA SER A 153 -14.82 -11.88 -7.07
C SER A 153 -15.18 -12.27 -8.50
N ILE A 154 -14.15 -12.58 -9.29
CA ILE A 154 -14.24 -13.13 -10.64
C ILE A 154 -13.57 -14.51 -10.66
N SER A 155 -14.06 -15.45 -11.48
CA SER A 155 -13.37 -16.74 -11.63
C SER A 155 -11.99 -16.55 -12.27
N ILE A 156 -11.03 -17.41 -11.91
CA ILE A 156 -9.68 -17.32 -12.46
C ILE A 156 -9.67 -17.49 -13.98
N ASP A 157 -10.49 -18.39 -14.52
CA ASP A 157 -10.61 -18.62 -15.96
C ASP A 157 -11.15 -17.38 -16.69
N SER A 158 -12.16 -16.73 -16.10
CA SER A 158 -12.72 -15.49 -16.65
C SER A 158 -11.72 -14.33 -16.57
N PHE A 159 -10.87 -14.32 -15.54
CA PHE A 159 -9.84 -13.30 -15.38
C PHE A 159 -8.70 -13.49 -16.39
N ALA A 160 -8.13 -14.69 -16.48
CA ALA A 160 -6.99 -14.97 -17.36
C ALA A 160 -7.37 -14.90 -18.85
N SER A 161 -8.55 -15.41 -19.24
CA SER A 161 -9.02 -15.37 -20.64
C SER A 161 -9.18 -13.94 -21.20
N ARG A 162 -9.44 -12.97 -20.33
CA ARG A 162 -9.59 -11.55 -20.68
C ARG A 162 -8.26 -10.83 -20.87
N ILE A 163 -7.14 -11.44 -20.49
CA ILE A 163 -5.82 -10.80 -20.51
C ILE A 163 -4.91 -11.55 -21.49
N PRO A 164 -4.40 -10.87 -22.54
CA PRO A 164 -3.53 -11.52 -23.52
C PRO A 164 -2.29 -12.14 -22.87
N LYS A 165 -1.95 -13.36 -23.29
CA LYS A 165 -0.72 -14.09 -22.87
C LYS A 165 -0.60 -14.26 -21.35
N THR A 166 -1.71 -14.53 -20.68
CA THR A 166 -1.75 -14.82 -19.23
C THR A 166 -2.44 -16.16 -19.01
N THR A 167 -1.83 -17.04 -18.23
CA THR A 167 -2.43 -18.31 -17.82
C THR A 167 -2.90 -18.25 -16.37
N ASN A 168 -3.80 -19.17 -15.98
CA ASN A 168 -4.24 -19.28 -14.58
C ASN A 168 -3.06 -19.54 -13.63
N ALA A 169 -2.09 -20.35 -14.06
CA ALA A 169 -0.92 -20.71 -13.28
C ALA A 169 -0.06 -19.49 -12.95
N ASP A 170 0.09 -18.54 -13.90
CA ASP A 170 0.90 -17.33 -13.70
C ASP A 170 0.40 -16.47 -12.53
N VAL A 171 -0.92 -16.41 -12.35
CA VAL A 171 -1.57 -15.64 -11.29
C VAL A 171 -1.58 -16.42 -9.97
N LEU A 172 -1.97 -17.69 -10.02
CA LEU A 172 -2.12 -18.53 -8.82
C LEU A 172 -0.79 -18.85 -8.15
N ALA A 173 0.29 -19.04 -8.93
CA ALA A 173 1.63 -19.31 -8.39
C ALA A 173 2.17 -18.13 -7.55
N LEU A 174 1.77 -16.91 -7.88
CA LEU A 174 2.22 -15.69 -7.19
C LEU A 174 1.26 -15.24 -6.08
N GLU A 175 0.03 -15.76 -6.03
CA GLU A 175 -1.00 -15.31 -5.09
C GLU A 175 -0.53 -15.39 -3.63
N PHE A 176 0.01 -16.55 -3.23
CA PHE A 176 0.50 -16.75 -1.86
C PHE A 176 1.71 -15.87 -1.54
N LEU A 177 2.64 -15.73 -2.49
CA LEU A 177 3.81 -14.86 -2.37
C LEU A 177 3.40 -13.39 -2.14
N VAL A 178 2.42 -12.91 -2.92
CA VAL A 178 1.88 -11.55 -2.77
C VAL A 178 1.23 -11.42 -1.38
N ALA A 179 0.38 -12.36 -0.97
CA ALA A 179 -0.25 -12.35 0.35
C ALA A 179 0.77 -12.31 1.51
N GLN A 180 1.83 -13.12 1.43
CA GLN A 180 2.91 -13.13 2.40
C GLN A 180 3.68 -11.79 2.44
N SER A 181 3.96 -11.21 1.27
CA SER A 181 4.62 -9.90 1.16
C SER A 181 3.78 -8.77 1.76
N LEU A 182 2.46 -8.88 1.65
CA LEU A 182 1.49 -7.97 2.30
C LEU A 182 1.31 -8.25 3.80
N LYS A 183 2.02 -9.24 4.37
CA LYS A 183 1.84 -9.71 5.75
C LYS A 183 0.38 -10.10 6.07
N PHE A 184 -0.36 -10.57 5.06
CA PHE A 184 -1.80 -10.87 5.15
C PHE A 184 -2.67 -9.67 5.57
N GLN A 185 -2.21 -8.43 5.30
CA GLN A 185 -2.92 -7.20 5.66
C GLN A 185 -3.71 -6.67 4.47
N PHE A 186 -4.83 -7.30 4.21
CA PHE A 186 -5.68 -7.03 3.04
C PHE A 186 -6.54 -5.78 3.18
N LYS A 187 -6.90 -5.37 4.41
CA LYS A 187 -7.74 -4.18 4.57
C LYS A 187 -6.97 -2.91 4.20
N VAL A 188 -7.45 -2.21 3.17
CA VAL A 188 -6.98 -0.89 2.77
C VAL A 188 -8.06 0.15 3.07
N HIS A 189 -7.64 1.28 3.64
CA HIS A 189 -8.47 2.46 3.84
C HIS A 189 -8.18 3.44 2.71
N HIS A 190 -9.20 3.77 1.91
CA HIS A 190 -9.01 4.59 0.72
C HIS A 190 -9.44 6.04 0.90
N ALA A 191 -8.68 6.95 0.28
CA ALA A 191 -8.98 8.38 0.32
C ALA A 191 -10.28 8.75 -0.41
N HIS A 192 -10.66 8.04 -1.48
CA HIS A 192 -11.91 8.33 -2.20
C HIS A 192 -13.16 8.10 -1.36
N LEU A 193 -13.15 7.15 -0.42
CA LEU A 193 -14.26 6.96 0.52
C LEU A 193 -14.35 8.11 1.53
N ALA A 194 -13.20 8.59 2.03
CA ALA A 194 -13.16 9.77 2.89
C ALA A 194 -13.62 11.03 2.13
N ALA A 195 -13.25 11.18 0.86
CA ALA A 195 -13.67 12.30 0.03
C ALA A 195 -15.18 12.31 -0.23
N ARG A 196 -15.81 11.13 -0.41
CA ARG A 196 -17.29 11.01 -0.47
C ARG A 196 -17.94 11.40 0.86
N GLY A 197 -17.36 11.02 1.98
CA GLY A 197 -17.83 11.46 3.29
C GLY A 197 -17.76 12.99 3.45
N MET A 198 -16.69 13.60 2.96
CA MET A 198 -16.54 15.07 2.93
C MET A 198 -17.55 15.74 2.01
N TYR A 199 -17.84 15.16 0.84
CA TYR A 199 -18.90 15.64 -0.07
C TYR A 199 -20.24 15.78 0.68
N LEU A 200 -20.66 14.73 1.38
CA LEU A 200 -21.93 14.70 2.11
C LEU A 200 -21.95 15.73 3.25
N ASP A 201 -20.82 15.92 3.92
CA ASP A 201 -20.71 16.86 5.02
C ASP A 201 -20.68 18.32 4.55
N LEU A 202 -20.08 18.59 3.38
CA LEU A 202 -20.11 19.89 2.70
C LEU A 202 -21.53 20.25 2.24
N GLN A 203 -22.28 19.26 1.74
CA GLN A 203 -23.68 19.42 1.33
C GLN A 203 -24.56 19.92 2.49
N GLN A 204 -24.29 19.49 3.73
CA GLN A 204 -25.07 19.86 4.92
C GLN A 204 -24.78 21.27 5.47
N GLN A 205 -23.70 21.93 5.05
CA GLN A 205 -23.27 23.19 5.66
C GLN A 205 -23.81 24.46 4.98
N GLN A 206 -24.39 24.34 3.78
CA GLN A 206 -24.81 25.50 2.99
C GLN A 206 -26.33 25.69 3.04
N GLN A 207 -26.77 26.94 3.11
CA GLN A 207 -28.20 27.30 3.21
C GLN A 207 -28.95 27.17 1.88
N GLU A 208 -28.22 27.21 0.74
CA GLU A 208 -28.78 27.10 -0.61
C GLU A 208 -28.41 25.74 -1.24
N GLU A 209 -29.28 24.74 -1.05
CA GLU A 209 -29.00 23.34 -1.42
C GLU A 209 -28.75 23.13 -2.92
N GLN A 210 -29.50 23.79 -3.80
CA GLN A 210 -29.46 23.55 -5.25
C GLN A 210 -28.13 24.03 -5.87
N GLN A 211 -27.76 25.29 -5.65
CA GLN A 211 -26.55 25.89 -6.21
C GLN A 211 -25.27 25.29 -5.63
N THR A 212 -25.33 24.88 -4.35
CA THR A 212 -24.24 24.16 -3.69
C THR A 212 -23.99 22.79 -4.32
N THR A 213 -25.05 22.05 -4.64
CA THR A 213 -24.93 20.71 -5.23
C THR A 213 -24.26 20.77 -6.60
N GLU A 214 -24.63 21.73 -7.44
CA GLU A 214 -23.97 21.92 -8.75
C GLU A 214 -22.47 22.25 -8.61
N ARG A 215 -22.11 23.16 -7.69
CA ARG A 215 -20.70 23.49 -7.39
C ARG A 215 -19.93 22.27 -6.89
N LEU A 216 -20.54 21.48 -6.02
CA LEU A 216 -19.97 20.24 -5.47
C LEU A 216 -19.75 19.20 -6.57
N ASP A 217 -20.69 19.04 -7.50
CA ASP A 217 -20.58 18.08 -8.60
C ASP A 217 -19.45 18.44 -9.57
N LEU A 218 -19.30 19.74 -9.89
CA LEU A 218 -18.18 20.24 -10.69
C LEU A 218 -16.84 20.00 -9.97
N ALA A 219 -16.76 20.33 -8.68
CA ALA A 219 -15.56 20.10 -7.87
C ALA A 219 -15.25 18.60 -7.72
N TRP A 220 -16.27 17.74 -7.63
CA TRP A 220 -16.11 16.30 -7.46
C TRP A 220 -15.34 15.64 -8.59
N VAL A 221 -15.59 16.03 -9.85
CA VAL A 221 -14.83 15.54 -11.01
C VAL A 221 -13.33 15.85 -10.86
N HIS A 222 -13.01 17.06 -10.37
CA HIS A 222 -11.63 17.48 -10.11
C HIS A 222 -11.01 16.70 -8.95
N VAL A 223 -11.74 16.51 -7.86
CA VAL A 223 -11.34 15.68 -6.70
C VAL A 223 -11.03 14.26 -7.14
N GLN A 224 -11.88 13.63 -7.94
CA GLN A 224 -11.64 12.28 -8.46
C GLN A 224 -10.39 12.21 -9.34
N ALA A 225 -10.12 13.24 -10.17
CA ALA A 225 -8.90 13.29 -10.96
C ALA A 225 -7.63 13.41 -10.08
N LEU A 226 -7.69 14.25 -9.06
CA LEU A 226 -6.60 14.45 -8.10
C LEU A 226 -6.33 13.19 -7.28
N LEU A 227 -7.37 12.52 -6.78
CA LEU A 227 -7.24 11.27 -6.04
C LEU A 227 -6.66 10.14 -6.90
N ARG A 228 -7.00 10.10 -8.20
CA ARG A 228 -6.37 9.16 -9.15
C ARG A 228 -4.88 9.44 -9.31
N ALA A 229 -4.48 10.70 -9.44
CA ALA A 229 -3.07 11.08 -9.47
C ALA A 229 -2.34 10.73 -8.15
N ALA A 230 -2.97 10.99 -7.01
CA ALA A 230 -2.44 10.67 -5.68
C ALA A 230 -2.16 9.17 -5.48
N ARG A 231 -2.92 8.27 -6.13
CA ARG A 231 -2.66 6.83 -6.05
C ARG A 231 -1.35 6.42 -6.73
N LEU A 232 -0.86 7.21 -7.68
CA LEU A 232 0.42 6.97 -8.37
C LEU A 232 1.63 7.42 -7.56
N THR A 233 1.43 8.05 -6.40
CA THR A 233 2.49 8.54 -5.53
C THR A 233 2.55 7.76 -4.21
N ASP A 234 3.52 8.14 -3.38
CA ASP A 234 3.74 7.59 -2.04
C ASP A 234 2.86 8.22 -0.96
N LEU A 235 1.91 9.08 -1.33
CA LEU A 235 1.06 9.79 -0.37
C LEU A 235 0.33 8.82 0.58
N GLU A 236 -0.03 7.62 0.13
CA GLU A 236 -0.69 6.61 0.97
C GLU A 236 0.16 6.08 2.13
N PHE A 237 1.49 6.19 2.02
CA PHE A 237 2.45 5.75 3.03
C PHE A 237 2.79 6.88 4.01
N LEU A 238 2.62 8.13 3.60
CA LEU A 238 3.01 9.30 4.38
C LEU A 238 1.81 9.88 5.16
N TRP A 239 0.65 9.90 4.52
CA TRP A 239 -0.54 10.63 4.97
C TRP A 239 -1.74 9.72 5.19
N THR A 240 -2.64 10.16 6.06
CA THR A 240 -3.90 9.45 6.29
C THR A 240 -4.86 9.67 5.11
N PRO A 241 -5.77 8.70 4.83
CA PRO A 241 -6.75 8.83 3.76
C PRO A 241 -7.61 10.11 3.86
N SER A 242 -7.93 10.55 5.07
CA SER A 242 -8.66 11.79 5.33
C SER A 242 -7.84 13.03 4.98
N GLN A 243 -6.53 13.05 5.27
CA GLN A 243 -5.67 14.18 4.87
C GLN A 243 -5.53 14.26 3.35
N ILE A 244 -5.36 13.13 2.67
CA ILE A 244 -5.30 13.06 1.20
C ILE A 244 -6.62 13.52 0.58
N ALA A 245 -7.76 13.07 1.12
CA ALA A 245 -9.08 13.50 0.68
C ALA A 245 -9.31 15.00 0.89
N CYS A 246 -8.91 15.52 2.04
CA CYS A 246 -9.02 16.94 2.35
C CYS A 246 -8.16 17.79 1.41
N ALA A 247 -6.95 17.35 1.10
CA ALA A 247 -6.08 18.02 0.16
C ALA A 247 -6.64 18.01 -1.26
N ALA A 248 -7.28 16.91 -1.69
CA ALA A 248 -7.97 16.84 -2.97
C ALA A 248 -9.11 17.87 -3.06
N TRP A 249 -9.94 17.97 -2.01
CA TRP A 249 -11.02 18.96 -1.91
C TRP A 249 -10.49 20.39 -1.88
N TRP A 250 -9.46 20.65 -1.07
CA TRP A 250 -8.85 21.97 -0.96
C TRP A 250 -8.19 22.42 -2.28
N THR A 251 -7.61 21.49 -3.05
CA THR A 251 -7.09 21.81 -4.39
C THR A 251 -8.19 22.06 -5.41
N ALA A 252 -9.32 21.35 -5.31
CA ALA A 252 -10.45 21.54 -6.22
C ALA A 252 -11.21 22.84 -5.93
N ASP A 253 -11.44 23.16 -4.66
CA ASP A 253 -12.18 24.34 -4.22
C ASP A 253 -11.75 24.78 -2.81
N ARG A 254 -10.90 25.79 -2.74
CA ARG A 254 -10.40 26.34 -1.46
C ARG A 254 -11.46 27.09 -0.68
N GLU A 255 -12.25 27.91 -1.38
CA GLU A 255 -13.28 28.77 -0.77
C GLU A 255 -14.37 27.95 -0.11
N LEU A 256 -14.64 26.75 -0.63
CA LEU A 256 -15.57 25.82 -0.01
C LEU A 256 -14.92 25.04 1.15
N THR A 257 -13.67 24.59 0.99
CA THR A 257 -13.02 23.66 1.93
C THR A 257 -12.50 24.34 3.20
N GLU A 258 -11.96 25.56 3.11
CA GLU A 258 -11.38 26.26 4.26
C GLU A 258 -12.44 26.64 5.33
N PRO A 259 -13.60 27.24 4.98
CA PRO A 259 -14.66 27.52 5.95
C PRO A 259 -15.18 26.24 6.61
N TRP A 260 -15.31 25.15 5.83
CA TRP A 260 -15.70 23.84 6.34
C TRP A 260 -14.69 23.31 7.38
N LEU A 261 -13.39 23.42 7.10
CA LEU A 261 -12.32 23.05 8.04
C LEU A 261 -12.38 23.88 9.33
N HIS A 262 -12.57 25.19 9.21
CA HIS A 262 -12.70 26.09 10.36
C HIS A 262 -13.92 25.74 11.22
N ASN A 263 -15.07 25.45 10.60
CA ASN A 263 -16.28 25.01 11.30
C ASN A 263 -16.06 23.69 12.05
N LYS A 264 -15.46 22.69 11.38
CA LYS A 264 -15.11 21.40 11.98
C LYS A 264 -14.14 21.54 13.16
N ALA A 265 -13.12 22.38 13.01
CA ALA A 265 -12.16 22.65 14.09
C ALA A 265 -12.82 23.36 15.28
N GLY A 266 -13.72 24.30 15.02
CA GLY A 266 -14.53 24.97 16.05
C GLY A 266 -15.33 23.98 16.90
N ARG A 267 -15.99 23.00 16.27
CA ARG A 267 -16.76 21.95 16.97
C ARG A 267 -15.89 21.06 17.88
N LEU A 268 -14.63 20.83 17.48
CA LEU A 268 -13.68 20.05 18.28
C LEU A 268 -13.08 20.86 19.43
N GLY A 269 -12.96 22.19 19.27
CA GLY A 269 -12.50 23.10 20.33
C GLY A 269 -13.55 23.37 21.41
N THR A 270 -14.85 23.26 21.08
CA THR A 270 -15.94 23.37 22.05
C THR A 270 -16.17 22.03 22.74
N THR A 271 -15.29 21.64 23.66
CA THR A 271 -15.67 20.62 24.65
C THR A 271 -16.57 21.32 25.67
N PRO A 272 -17.83 20.90 25.90
CA PRO A 272 -18.66 21.54 26.90
C PRO A 272 -18.06 21.28 28.28
N THR A 273 -17.53 22.32 28.90
CA THR A 273 -17.28 22.33 30.35
C THR A 273 -18.62 22.02 31.02
N PRO A 274 -18.73 21.01 31.89
CA PRO A 274 -19.98 20.78 32.61
C PRO A 274 -20.25 22.00 33.48
N THR A 275 -21.25 22.79 33.08
CA THR A 275 -21.75 23.92 33.83
C THR A 275 -22.27 23.40 35.16
N THR A 276 -21.44 23.48 36.19
CA THR A 276 -21.93 23.29 37.56
C THR A 276 -22.63 24.59 37.92
N THR A 277 -23.95 24.59 37.78
CA THR A 277 -24.80 25.64 38.34
C THR A 277 -24.58 25.65 39.84
N THR A 278 -23.81 26.59 40.36
CA THR A 278 -23.90 27.01 41.75
C THR A 278 -23.75 28.52 41.81
N THR A 279 -24.88 29.14 42.06
CA THR A 279 -25.03 30.55 42.44
C THR A 279 -24.12 30.88 43.62
N ALA A 280 -23.14 31.75 43.42
CA ALA A 280 -22.65 32.67 44.44
C ALA A 280 -21.75 33.74 43.79
N ALA A 281 -22.13 35.00 43.99
CA ALA A 281 -21.30 36.15 43.68
C ALA A 281 -20.00 36.13 44.51
N ILE A 282 -18.91 36.66 43.94
CA ILE A 282 -18.09 37.76 44.49
C ILE A 282 -16.89 38.01 43.55
N THR A 283 -16.67 39.30 43.34
CA THR A 283 -15.61 40.03 42.64
C THR A 283 -14.19 39.47 42.78
N SER A 284 -13.47 39.28 41.66
CA SER A 284 -12.04 39.66 41.55
C SER A 284 -11.53 39.47 40.12
N THR A 285 -11.02 40.57 39.59
CA THR A 285 -10.11 40.71 38.46
C THR A 285 -8.93 39.74 38.57
N THR A 286 -8.74 38.87 37.58
CA THR A 286 -7.41 38.32 37.22
C THR A 286 -7.45 37.68 35.83
N THR A 287 -6.46 38.10 35.06
CA THR A 287 -5.91 37.64 33.77
C THR A 287 -6.20 36.18 33.39
N PRO A 288 -6.56 35.88 32.12
CA PRO A 288 -6.68 34.49 31.67
C PRO A 288 -5.28 33.93 31.36
N THR A 289 -4.63 33.31 32.34
CA THR A 289 -3.53 32.38 32.07
C THR A 289 -4.13 31.11 31.47
N ALA A 290 -4.07 31.02 30.14
CA ALA A 290 -4.42 29.84 29.39
C ALA A 290 -3.49 28.68 29.78
N HIS A 291 -3.92 27.84 30.72
CA HIS A 291 -3.41 26.48 30.84
C HIS A 291 -3.94 25.69 29.63
N ARG A 292 -3.23 25.82 28.51
CA ARG A 292 -3.43 25.02 27.30
C ARG A 292 -2.95 23.60 27.58
N ASP A 293 -3.85 22.63 27.50
CA ASP A 293 -3.49 21.22 27.42
C ASP A 293 -2.50 21.00 26.28
N PRO A 294 -1.46 20.16 26.44
CA PRO A 294 -0.42 19.95 25.42
C PRO A 294 -0.93 19.28 24.13
N ILE A 295 -2.22 18.91 24.04
CA ILE A 295 -2.84 18.29 22.86
C ILE A 295 -3.57 19.34 21.99
N SER A 296 -3.74 20.59 22.44
CA SER A 296 -4.49 21.63 21.70
C SER A 296 -3.70 22.30 20.55
N ASN A 297 -2.53 21.78 20.17
CA ASN A 297 -1.68 22.39 19.14
C ASN A 297 -1.99 21.93 17.70
N LEU A 298 -3.00 21.07 17.49
CA LEU A 298 -3.52 20.83 16.14
C LEU A 298 -4.48 21.96 15.73
N GLY A 299 -3.95 23.17 15.63
CA GLY A 299 -4.66 24.29 15.02
C GLY A 299 -4.92 24.03 13.53
N VAL A 300 -5.88 24.75 12.95
CA VAL A 300 -6.14 24.70 11.50
C VAL A 300 -4.89 25.07 10.69
N GLY A 301 -4.03 25.95 11.22
CA GLY A 301 -2.78 26.38 10.57
C GLY A 301 -1.84 25.23 10.21
N PRO A 302 -1.31 24.45 11.18
CA PRO A 302 -0.48 23.28 10.88
C PRO A 302 -1.17 22.26 9.95
N LEU A 303 -2.49 22.07 10.06
CA LEU A 303 -3.22 21.19 9.15
C LEU A 303 -3.21 21.71 7.70
N LEU A 304 -3.38 23.03 7.50
CA LEU A 304 -3.31 23.66 6.18
C LEU A 304 -1.92 23.57 5.55
N GLU A 305 -0.85 23.60 6.34
CA GLU A 305 0.51 23.38 5.83
C GLU A 305 0.67 21.97 5.25
N HIS A 306 0.24 20.95 6.00
CA HIS A 306 0.23 19.57 5.51
C HIS A 306 -0.66 19.40 4.27
N ILE A 307 -1.86 20.02 4.27
CA ILE A 307 -2.76 20.01 3.11
C ILE A 307 -2.06 20.60 1.89
N ARG A 308 -1.39 21.75 2.03
CA ARG A 308 -0.67 22.41 0.95
C ARG A 308 0.45 21.53 0.39
N GLU A 309 1.19 20.85 1.26
CA GLU A 309 2.24 19.91 0.85
C GLU A 309 1.66 18.75 0.02
N ILE A 310 0.60 18.11 0.54
CA ILE A 310 -0.08 17.00 -0.15
C ILE A 310 -0.61 17.47 -1.51
N SER A 311 -1.28 18.63 -1.54
CA SER A 311 -1.81 19.24 -2.76
C SER A 311 -0.73 19.47 -3.82
N GLY A 312 0.45 19.94 -3.41
CA GLY A 312 1.59 20.12 -4.32
C GLY A 312 2.04 18.80 -4.96
N GLN A 313 2.19 17.75 -4.16
CA GLN A 313 2.55 16.41 -4.66
C GLN A 313 1.50 15.83 -5.61
N MET A 314 0.20 16.02 -5.31
CA MET A 314 -0.90 15.55 -6.15
C MET A 314 -0.95 16.28 -7.50
N LEU A 315 -0.75 17.59 -7.51
CA LEU A 315 -0.71 18.39 -8.74
C LEU A 315 0.49 18.00 -9.60
N GLN A 316 1.68 17.88 -9.01
CA GLN A 316 2.87 17.43 -9.71
C GLN A 316 2.67 16.05 -10.35
N ALA A 317 2.05 15.11 -9.63
CA ALA A 317 1.76 13.78 -10.16
C ALA A 317 0.70 13.77 -11.26
N LYS A 318 -0.25 14.72 -11.22
CA LYS A 318 -1.27 14.89 -12.26
C LYS A 318 -0.65 15.44 -13.56
N GLU A 319 0.32 16.34 -13.43
CA GLU A 319 0.97 17.01 -14.56
C GLU A 319 2.14 16.23 -15.14
N ARG A 320 2.79 15.35 -14.37
CA ARG A 320 3.93 14.55 -14.81
C ARG A 320 3.46 13.31 -15.59
N PRO A 321 3.57 13.28 -16.93
CA PRO A 321 3.24 12.08 -17.68
C PRO A 321 4.28 10.98 -17.38
N ILE A 322 3.85 9.74 -17.55
CA ILE A 322 4.75 8.58 -17.45
C ILE A 322 5.65 8.55 -18.69
N ASP A 323 6.95 8.65 -18.47
CA ASP A 323 7.96 8.56 -19.53
C ASP A 323 8.09 7.10 -20.00
N LYS A 324 7.43 6.80 -21.13
CA LYS A 324 7.41 5.45 -21.70
C LYS A 324 8.77 5.03 -22.27
N GLU A 325 9.56 5.98 -22.77
CA GLU A 325 10.89 5.68 -23.34
C GLU A 325 11.86 5.28 -22.24
N ARG A 326 11.83 6.04 -21.14
CA ARG A 326 12.58 5.73 -19.93
C ARG A 326 12.19 4.37 -19.35
N VAL A 327 10.89 4.09 -19.22
CA VAL A 327 10.39 2.79 -18.74
C VAL A 327 10.82 1.64 -19.66
N THR A 328 10.80 1.84 -20.97
CA THR A 328 11.24 0.82 -21.94
C THR A 328 12.74 0.54 -21.81
N THR A 329 13.54 1.58 -21.60
CA THR A 329 14.99 1.46 -21.34
C THR A 329 15.24 0.68 -20.04
N VAL A 330 14.50 0.99 -18.97
CA VAL A 330 14.57 0.29 -17.68
C VAL A 330 14.14 -1.17 -17.83
N ASP A 331 13.05 -1.46 -18.54
CA ASP A 331 12.57 -2.83 -18.80
C ASP A 331 13.58 -3.64 -19.62
N ARG A 332 14.25 -3.02 -20.59
CA ARG A 332 15.35 -3.64 -21.33
C ARG A 332 16.53 -3.96 -20.43
N ARG A 333 16.93 -3.04 -19.53
CA ARG A 333 17.98 -3.28 -18.53
C ARG A 333 17.61 -4.39 -17.55
N LEU A 334 16.34 -4.46 -17.13
CA LEU A 334 15.84 -5.49 -16.23
C LEU A 334 16.09 -6.91 -16.76
N ARG A 335 16.07 -7.11 -18.08
CA ARG A 335 16.37 -8.43 -18.68
C ARG A 335 17.78 -8.92 -18.38
N PHE A 336 18.75 -8.01 -18.26
CA PHE A 336 20.15 -8.35 -18.01
C PHE A 336 20.49 -8.48 -16.52
N CYS A 337 19.67 -7.91 -15.63
CA CYS A 337 19.86 -7.96 -14.18
C CYS A 337 18.73 -8.72 -13.47
N ARG A 338 18.05 -9.63 -14.17
CA ARG A 338 17.02 -10.47 -13.57
C ARG A 338 17.68 -11.57 -12.75
N ASN A 339 17.08 -11.89 -11.61
CA ASN A 339 17.54 -12.97 -10.75
C ASN A 339 17.37 -14.33 -11.47
N PRO A 340 18.44 -15.05 -11.81
CA PRO A 340 18.35 -16.31 -12.55
C PRO A 340 17.58 -17.36 -11.74
N GLU A 341 17.76 -17.43 -10.42
CA GLU A 341 17.04 -18.37 -9.54
C GLU A 341 15.50 -18.24 -9.61
N LYS A 342 14.98 -17.10 -10.11
CA LYS A 342 13.55 -16.82 -10.26
C LYS A 342 13.12 -16.64 -11.71
N ASP A 343 14.02 -16.88 -12.66
CA ASP A 343 13.76 -16.82 -14.08
C ASP A 343 13.60 -18.24 -14.65
N PRO A 344 12.40 -18.63 -15.12
CA PRO A 344 12.14 -19.96 -15.72
C PRO A 344 13.05 -20.34 -16.89
N SER A 345 13.66 -19.36 -17.55
CA SER A 345 14.57 -19.60 -18.68
C SER A 345 15.99 -20.01 -18.27
N SER A 346 16.42 -19.66 -17.05
CA SER A 346 17.78 -19.90 -16.55
C SER A 346 18.05 -21.37 -16.22
N ALA A 347 19.33 -21.74 -16.19
CA ALA A 347 19.81 -23.04 -15.73
C ALA A 347 19.58 -23.22 -14.21
N LEU A 348 19.91 -22.24 -13.37
CA LEU A 348 19.72 -22.33 -11.92
C LEU A 348 18.26 -22.57 -11.53
N PHE A 349 17.31 -21.91 -12.21
CA PHE A 349 15.88 -22.17 -11.96
C PHE A 349 15.50 -23.61 -12.29
N LYS A 350 15.96 -24.14 -13.42
CA LYS A 350 15.65 -25.51 -13.86
C LYS A 350 16.23 -26.54 -12.91
N ILE A 351 17.46 -26.34 -12.45
CA ILE A 351 18.10 -27.20 -11.44
C ILE A 351 17.27 -27.19 -10.16
N LYS A 352 16.94 -26.00 -9.64
CA LYS A 352 16.15 -25.87 -8.42
C LYS A 352 14.75 -26.47 -8.54
N GLN A 353 14.10 -26.31 -9.70
CA GLN A 353 12.79 -26.91 -9.96
C GLN A 353 12.88 -28.43 -9.96
N ALA A 354 13.90 -29.02 -10.61
CA ALA A 354 14.13 -30.46 -10.62
C ALA A 354 14.38 -31.02 -9.21
N GLU A 355 15.13 -30.31 -8.38
CA GLU A 355 15.36 -30.67 -6.97
C GLU A 355 14.06 -30.68 -6.16
N LEU A 356 13.20 -29.66 -6.34
CA LEU A 356 11.89 -29.58 -5.68
C LEU A 356 10.95 -30.70 -6.13
N ASP A 357 10.93 -31.00 -7.42
CA ASP A 357 10.11 -32.06 -7.98
C ASP A 357 10.58 -33.43 -7.47
N GLN A 358 11.90 -33.66 -7.41
CA GLN A 358 12.48 -34.87 -6.83
C GLN A 358 12.15 -35.00 -5.33
N ALA A 359 12.30 -33.93 -4.55
CA ALA A 359 11.93 -33.94 -3.13
C ALA A 359 10.43 -34.19 -2.91
N SER A 360 9.57 -33.73 -3.84
CA SER A 360 8.13 -34.02 -3.82
C SER A 360 7.85 -35.49 -4.09
N LEU A 361 8.54 -36.09 -5.08
CA LEU A 361 8.45 -37.51 -5.40
C LEU A 361 8.93 -38.38 -4.23
N ASP A 362 10.04 -38.04 -3.60
CA ASP A 362 10.58 -38.77 -2.44
C ASP A 362 9.60 -38.73 -1.26
N LYS A 363 8.99 -37.56 -0.98
CA LYS A 363 7.93 -37.44 0.03
C LYS A 363 6.70 -38.26 -0.32
N HIS A 364 6.34 -38.33 -1.60
CA HIS A 364 5.22 -39.14 -2.05
C HIS A 364 5.51 -40.64 -1.88
N GLN A 365 6.72 -41.10 -2.23
CA GLN A 365 7.15 -42.49 -2.04
C GLN A 365 7.20 -42.89 -0.56
N LEU A 366 7.64 -41.99 0.32
CA LEU A 366 7.59 -42.22 1.77
C LEU A 366 6.16 -42.32 2.32
N LYS A 367 5.23 -41.57 1.74
CA LYS A 367 3.82 -41.56 2.16
C LYS A 367 3.03 -42.76 1.61
N PHE A 368 3.40 -43.25 0.43
CA PHE A 368 2.78 -44.38 -0.25
C PHE A 368 3.86 -45.39 -0.69
N PRO A 369 4.44 -46.15 0.27
CA PRO A 369 5.39 -47.19 -0.07
C PRO A 369 4.71 -48.26 -0.94
N HIS A 370 5.43 -48.80 -1.93
CA HIS A 370 4.93 -49.90 -2.74
C HIS A 370 4.49 -51.08 -1.85
N PRO A 371 3.35 -51.73 -2.15
CA PRO A 371 2.90 -52.87 -1.36
C PRO A 371 3.97 -53.96 -1.42
N THR A 372 4.56 -54.26 -0.27
CA THR A 372 5.39 -55.46 -0.11
C THR A 372 4.55 -56.69 -0.46
N PRO A 373 5.09 -57.68 -1.19
CA PRO A 373 4.34 -58.85 -1.65
C PRO A 373 3.73 -59.73 -0.52
N ALA A 374 3.98 -59.40 0.76
CA ALA A 374 3.44 -60.05 1.93
C ALA A 374 2.13 -59.42 2.48
N SER A 375 1.67 -58.27 1.98
CA SER A 375 0.52 -57.54 2.54
C SER A 375 -0.77 -57.66 1.73
N ASN A 376 -0.94 -58.75 0.97
CA ASN A 376 -2.18 -59.05 0.24
C ASN A 376 -3.17 -59.83 1.12
N GLN A 377 -3.33 -59.43 2.38
CA GLN A 377 -4.47 -59.83 3.19
C GLN A 377 -5.47 -58.69 3.17
N ASP A 378 -6.58 -58.94 2.48
CA ASP A 378 -7.76 -58.09 2.51
C ASP A 378 -8.22 -57.91 3.97
N PRO A 379 -8.28 -56.67 4.49
CA PRO A 379 -8.70 -56.42 5.88
C PRO A 379 -10.22 -56.64 6.09
N PHE A 380 -10.97 -57.04 5.06
CA PHE A 380 -12.39 -57.35 5.12
C PHE A 380 -12.75 -58.75 4.58
N ALA A 381 -11.77 -59.63 4.33
CA ALA A 381 -12.02 -61.02 3.94
C ALA A 381 -12.22 -61.97 5.14
#